data_AF-A0A517RPP9-F1
#
_entry.id   AF-A0A517RPP9-F1
#
_cell.length_a   1.000
_cell.length_b   1.000
_cell.length_c   1.000
_cell.angle_alpha   90.00
_cell.angle_beta   90.00
_cell.angle_gamma   90.00
#
_symmetry.space_group_name_H-M   'P 1'
#
loop_
_entity.id
_entity.type
_entity.pdbx_description
1 polymer ?
#
loop_
_entity_poly.entity_id
_entity_poly.type
_entity_poly.pdbx_seq_one_letter_code
_entity_poly.pdbx_strand_id
1 'polypeptide(L)'
;MKPFPSRLGAWFCLCACLCLSCQTMKSKMDLIYTGKVTGALSQQLVESYADSLKDPIAAEQTDEYTKWKVLYATNRLQETNARGEMGYANEFGTALAYGTGQVRISSKNRSDLKTKVIQTLWQGAPAPEGQVEISTLTPTTETPFFESLNTLLERSPQKDVLVFVHGFNVNFPSAVTRAAQIANDLPFNGAVVCYSWPSQGGVEKYLLDGQVANASVEPMAQFLETLVSSVPKGTKINIMVHSMGNRVVMRAMNRLPEVFQLTKPFQNVILAAPDVGVSEFKELAPAIIAQSNRVTLYSGSGDVALVASKAVNQERRAGDSREPLIMEGIETIDVSAVDTSFMSHSYYGSNRAVLSDLFALLKQDSSAVDRKWLLSKKHSGRNYWAFEKEPPEIKKVRSTSL
;
A
#
# COMPACT_ATOMS: atom_id res chain seq x y z
N MET A 1 77.68 -36.26 -22.49
CA MET A 1 77.19 -36.05 -23.87
C MET A 1 76.08 -34.99 -23.83
N LYS A 2 76.26 -33.86 -24.51
CA LYS A 2 75.15 -33.02 -25.05
C LYS A 2 74.68 -33.65 -26.39
N PRO A 3 73.55 -33.27 -27.07
CA PRO A 3 72.53 -32.20 -26.85
C PRO A 3 71.03 -32.56 -27.12
N PHE A 4 70.09 -31.64 -26.73
CA PHE A 4 68.80 -31.11 -27.32
C PHE A 4 67.85 -31.95 -28.26
N PRO A 5 66.59 -31.52 -28.57
CA PRO A 5 65.44 -31.11 -27.74
C PRO A 5 64.04 -31.58 -28.27
N SER A 6 62.96 -31.19 -27.57
CA SER A 6 61.71 -30.59 -28.11
C SER A 6 60.35 -31.20 -27.68
N ARG A 7 59.41 -30.25 -27.49
CA ARG A 7 57.95 -30.29 -27.64
C ARG A 7 57.07 -30.30 -26.37
N LEU A 8 56.48 -29.11 -26.17
CA LEU A 8 55.06 -28.79 -25.94
C LEU A 8 54.21 -29.76 -25.12
N GLY A 9 53.60 -29.21 -24.06
CA GLY A 9 52.41 -29.78 -23.42
C GLY A 9 52.02 -28.95 -22.21
N ALA A 10 51.11 -27.99 -22.42
CA ALA A 10 50.42 -27.27 -21.36
C ALA A 10 49.70 -28.25 -20.43
N TRP A 11 49.63 -27.94 -19.13
CA TRP A 11 48.52 -28.23 -18.21
C TRP A 11 48.73 -27.39 -16.94
N PHE A 12 48.12 -26.20 -16.90
CA PHE A 12 47.78 -25.53 -15.66
C PHE A 12 46.25 -25.50 -15.60
N CYS A 13 45.68 -26.44 -14.84
CA CYS A 13 44.29 -26.42 -14.46
C CYS A 13 44.21 -25.75 -13.09
N LEU A 14 43.93 -24.45 -13.05
CA LEU A 14 43.50 -23.72 -11.87
C LEU A 14 43.05 -22.32 -12.27
N CYS A 15 41.77 -22.16 -12.58
CA CYS A 15 41.06 -20.90 -12.41
C CYS A 15 39.55 -21.08 -12.57
N ALA A 16 38.83 -20.26 -11.79
CA ALA A 16 37.39 -19.98 -11.84
C ALA A 16 36.46 -20.85 -10.97
N CYS A 17 36.73 -20.90 -9.67
CA CYS A 17 35.67 -20.72 -8.67
C CYS A 17 35.65 -19.23 -8.31
N LEU A 18 34.59 -18.50 -8.69
CA LEU A 18 34.14 -17.17 -8.21
C LEU A 18 33.62 -16.34 -9.40
N CYS A 19 32.35 -16.53 -9.78
CA CYS A 19 31.48 -15.51 -10.39
C CYS A 19 30.07 -16.10 -10.63
N LEU A 20 29.29 -16.32 -9.57
CA LEU A 20 27.90 -16.78 -9.68
C LEU A 20 26.88 -15.95 -8.89
N SER A 21 27.27 -14.79 -8.35
CA SER A 21 26.35 -13.94 -7.55
C SER A 21 25.80 -12.70 -8.26
N CYS A 22 26.06 -12.50 -9.56
CA CYS A 22 25.62 -11.28 -10.26
C CYS A 22 24.71 -11.51 -11.49
N GLN A 23 24.58 -12.76 -11.98
CA GLN A 23 23.77 -13.07 -13.17
C GLN A 23 22.32 -13.49 -12.87
N THR A 24 22.00 -13.89 -11.64
CA THR A 24 20.63 -14.29 -11.23
C THR A 24 19.68 -13.12 -10.98
N MET A 25 20.19 -11.89 -10.82
CA MET A 25 19.36 -10.68 -10.64
C MET A 25 18.94 -10.01 -11.94
N LYS A 26 19.72 -10.16 -13.03
CA LYS A 26 19.33 -9.62 -14.35
C LYS A 26 18.05 -10.27 -14.87
N SER A 27 17.85 -11.56 -14.62
CA SER A 27 16.70 -12.28 -15.17
C SER A 27 15.38 -11.92 -14.50
N LYS A 28 15.31 -11.74 -13.17
CA LYS A 28 14.02 -11.49 -12.47
C LYS A 28 13.25 -10.29 -12.99
N MET A 29 13.95 -9.26 -13.46
CA MET A 29 13.35 -7.96 -13.73
C MET A 29 13.23 -7.64 -15.22
N ASP A 30 14.06 -8.24 -16.07
CA ASP A 30 13.82 -8.21 -17.52
C ASP A 30 12.62 -9.10 -17.88
N LEU A 31 12.40 -10.18 -17.13
CA LEU A 31 11.27 -11.09 -17.23
C LEU A 31 9.89 -10.41 -17.01
N ILE A 32 9.81 -9.50 -16.04
CA ILE A 32 8.56 -8.84 -15.61
C ILE A 32 8.09 -7.77 -16.61
N TYR A 33 8.99 -7.23 -17.43
CA TYR A 33 8.71 -6.10 -18.33
C TYR A 33 9.01 -6.33 -19.81
N THR A 34 9.77 -7.37 -20.16
CA THR A 34 10.12 -7.69 -21.58
C THR A 34 9.63 -9.06 -22.05
N GLY A 35 9.05 -9.88 -21.17
CA GLY A 35 8.42 -11.15 -21.54
C GLY A 35 9.35 -12.28 -22.00
N LYS A 36 10.68 -12.17 -21.81
CA LYS A 36 11.62 -13.24 -22.14
C LYS A 36 11.99 -14.07 -20.91
N VAL A 37 11.64 -15.36 -20.94
CA VAL A 37 11.85 -16.35 -19.87
C VAL A 37 13.08 -17.21 -20.16
N THR A 38 13.99 -17.34 -19.18
CA THR A 38 15.03 -18.39 -19.15
C THR A 38 15.14 -18.97 -17.74
N GLY A 39 14.57 -20.16 -17.50
CA GLY A 39 14.77 -20.97 -16.28
C GLY A 39 13.50 -21.23 -15.44
N ALA A 40 13.47 -22.34 -14.69
CA ALA A 40 12.29 -22.82 -13.96
C ALA A 40 11.83 -21.91 -12.79
N LEU A 41 12.75 -21.35 -12.00
CA LEU A 41 12.43 -20.36 -10.94
C LEU A 41 11.87 -19.04 -11.51
N SER A 42 12.23 -18.71 -12.75
CA SER A 42 11.70 -17.54 -13.44
C SER A 42 10.27 -17.79 -13.94
N GLN A 43 9.96 -19.02 -14.35
CA GLN A 43 8.64 -19.39 -14.83
C GLN A 43 7.57 -19.35 -13.73
N GLN A 44 7.87 -19.87 -12.53
CA GLN A 44 6.94 -19.82 -11.40
C GLN A 44 6.65 -18.38 -10.92
N LEU A 45 7.66 -17.49 -10.98
CA LEU A 45 7.47 -16.06 -10.66
C LEU A 45 6.61 -15.36 -11.71
N VAL A 46 6.79 -15.70 -12.99
CA VAL A 46 5.98 -15.21 -14.11
C VAL A 46 4.54 -15.69 -14.01
N GLU A 47 4.33 -16.95 -13.65
CA GLU A 47 2.99 -17.52 -13.48
C GLU A 47 2.26 -16.88 -12.29
N SER A 48 2.92 -16.75 -11.13
CA SER A 48 2.39 -16.02 -9.96
C SER A 48 2.07 -14.55 -10.29
N TYR A 49 2.93 -13.90 -11.07
CA TYR A 49 2.71 -12.55 -11.56
C TYR A 49 1.53 -12.46 -12.54
N ALA A 50 1.44 -13.37 -13.51
CA ALA A 50 0.35 -13.44 -14.47
C ALA A 50 -1.00 -13.71 -13.77
N ASP A 51 -1.01 -14.57 -12.75
CA ASP A 51 -2.19 -14.81 -11.91
C ASP A 51 -2.62 -13.56 -11.13
N SER A 52 -1.67 -12.73 -10.71
CA SER A 52 -1.99 -11.44 -10.07
C SER A 52 -2.62 -10.42 -11.04
N LEU A 53 -2.41 -10.59 -12.35
CA LEU A 53 -2.97 -9.73 -13.40
C LEU A 53 -4.30 -10.22 -13.98
N LYS A 54 -4.77 -11.42 -13.60
CA LYS A 54 -6.11 -11.93 -13.91
C LYS A 54 -7.18 -11.08 -13.23
N ASP A 55 -8.44 -11.31 -13.59
CA ASP A 55 -9.56 -10.59 -13.00
C ASP A 55 -9.56 -10.72 -11.47
N PRO A 56 -9.71 -9.60 -10.74
CA PRO A 56 -9.56 -9.58 -9.30
C PRO A 56 -10.71 -10.33 -8.62
N ILE A 57 -10.40 -11.19 -7.66
CA ILE A 57 -11.40 -12.02 -6.97
C ILE A 57 -12.47 -11.24 -6.20
N ALA A 58 -12.16 -9.99 -5.84
CA ALA A 58 -13.04 -9.08 -5.13
C ALA A 58 -13.79 -8.11 -6.06
N ALA A 59 -13.64 -8.23 -7.39
CA ALA A 59 -14.35 -7.36 -8.33
C ALA A 59 -14.98 -8.11 -9.51
N GLU A 60 -16.17 -7.65 -9.88
CA GLU A 60 -16.87 -8.07 -11.09
C GLU A 60 -16.65 -7.00 -12.17
N GLN A 61 -16.04 -7.38 -13.29
CA GLN A 61 -15.80 -6.46 -14.40
C GLN A 61 -16.88 -6.61 -15.47
N THR A 62 -17.38 -5.48 -15.95
CA THR A 62 -18.25 -5.36 -17.12
C THR A 62 -17.63 -4.35 -18.10
N ASP A 63 -18.21 -4.23 -19.29
CA ASP A 63 -17.78 -3.22 -20.27
C ASP A 63 -18.01 -1.79 -19.76
N GLU A 64 -19.01 -1.58 -18.90
CA GLU A 64 -19.40 -0.25 -18.42
C GLU A 64 -18.76 0.14 -17.09
N TYR A 65 -18.53 -0.82 -16.20
CA TYR A 65 -17.98 -0.57 -14.87
C TYR A 65 -17.26 -1.80 -14.29
N THR A 66 -16.38 -1.55 -13.33
CA THR A 66 -15.87 -2.56 -12.39
C THR A 66 -16.58 -2.38 -11.05
N LYS A 67 -17.20 -3.44 -10.52
CA LYS A 67 -17.85 -3.45 -9.22
C LYS A 67 -16.98 -4.16 -8.19
N TRP A 68 -16.44 -3.42 -7.24
CA TRP A 68 -15.61 -3.92 -6.15
C TRP A 68 -16.43 -4.22 -4.90
N LYS A 69 -16.21 -5.40 -4.32
CA LYS A 69 -16.59 -5.72 -2.95
C LYS A 69 -15.47 -5.27 -2.01
N VAL A 70 -15.75 -4.23 -1.23
CA VAL A 70 -14.85 -3.74 -0.17
C VAL A 70 -15.43 -4.16 1.17
N LEU A 71 -14.68 -4.94 1.94
CA LEU A 71 -14.99 -5.19 3.34
C LEU A 71 -14.67 -3.92 4.14
N TYR A 72 -15.49 -3.54 5.11
CA TYR A 72 -15.16 -2.42 5.98
C TYR A 72 -15.27 -2.76 7.46
N ALA A 73 -14.39 -2.14 8.25
CA ALA A 73 -14.46 -2.07 9.70
C ALA A 73 -14.42 -0.60 10.11
N THR A 74 -15.20 -0.19 11.11
CA THR A 74 -15.27 1.21 11.53
C THR A 74 -15.66 1.35 12.98
N ASN A 75 -15.08 2.32 13.68
CA ASN A 75 -15.50 2.75 15.02
C ASN A 75 -16.41 4.00 14.96
N ARG A 76 -17.00 4.28 13.79
CA ARG A 76 -17.97 5.36 13.59
C ARG A 76 -19.35 4.97 14.12
N LEU A 77 -20.11 5.98 14.51
CA LEU A 77 -21.51 5.83 14.87
C LEU A 77 -22.31 5.40 13.64
N GLN A 78 -23.00 4.27 13.74
CA GLN A 78 -23.91 3.82 12.70
C GLN A 78 -25.16 4.70 12.70
N GLU A 79 -25.56 5.18 11.53
CA GLU A 79 -26.72 6.03 11.34
C GLU A 79 -27.63 5.49 10.23
N THR A 80 -28.89 5.89 10.24
CA THR A 80 -29.85 5.58 9.19
C THR A 80 -30.40 6.90 8.66
N ASN A 81 -30.28 7.13 7.36
CA ASN A 81 -30.80 8.34 6.76
C ASN A 81 -32.35 8.29 6.67
N ALA A 82 -32.96 9.41 6.27
CA ALA A 82 -34.43 9.53 6.16
C ALA A 82 -35.07 8.53 5.17
N ARG A 83 -34.30 7.89 4.30
CA ARG A 83 -34.76 6.86 3.34
C ARG A 83 -34.64 5.44 3.89
N GLY A 84 -34.19 5.28 5.15
CA GLY A 84 -33.92 3.96 5.73
C GLY A 84 -32.58 3.36 5.29
N GLU A 85 -31.74 4.12 4.59
CA GLU A 85 -30.44 3.62 4.13
C GLU A 85 -29.42 3.76 5.26
N MET A 86 -28.67 2.68 5.49
CA MET A 86 -27.64 2.63 6.51
C MET A 86 -26.39 3.41 6.08
N GLY A 87 -25.82 4.16 7.02
CA GLY A 87 -24.59 4.92 6.87
C GLY A 87 -23.78 4.94 8.17
N TYR A 88 -22.70 5.70 8.14
CA TYR A 88 -21.84 5.92 9.30
C TYR A 88 -21.48 7.39 9.39
N ALA A 89 -21.78 7.96 10.54
CA ALA A 89 -21.57 9.36 10.86
C ALA A 89 -20.10 9.64 11.17
N ASN A 90 -19.78 10.86 11.63
CA ASN A 90 -18.41 11.25 11.99
C ASN A 90 -18.19 11.30 13.50
N GLU A 91 -19.07 10.66 14.26
CA GLU A 91 -19.00 10.47 15.68
C GLU A 91 -18.51 9.06 16.00
N PHE A 92 -18.06 8.83 17.24
CA PHE A 92 -17.73 7.50 17.70
C PHE A 92 -18.98 6.67 17.93
N GLY A 93 -18.95 5.44 17.41
CA GLY A 93 -19.86 4.39 17.85
C GLY A 93 -19.40 3.83 19.21
N THR A 94 -20.26 2.99 19.81
CA THR A 94 -19.94 2.33 21.09
C THR A 94 -19.07 1.07 20.92
N ALA A 95 -18.93 0.56 19.69
CA ALA A 95 -18.16 -0.63 19.35
C ALA A 95 -17.70 -0.56 17.88
N LEU A 96 -16.80 -1.49 17.49
CA LEU A 96 -16.49 -1.71 16.09
C LEU A 96 -17.72 -2.24 15.33
N ALA A 97 -18.00 -1.62 14.20
CA ALA A 97 -18.99 -2.06 13.24
C ALA A 97 -18.30 -2.61 11.99
N TYR A 98 -18.90 -3.65 11.40
CA TYR A 98 -18.37 -4.33 10.23
C TYR A 98 -19.40 -4.30 9.09
N GLY A 99 -18.94 -4.56 7.86
CA GLY A 99 -19.84 -4.73 6.74
C GLY A 99 -19.15 -4.86 5.40
N THR A 100 -19.95 -4.75 4.35
CA THR A 100 -19.49 -4.77 2.95
C THR A 100 -20.04 -3.57 2.19
N GLY A 101 -19.18 -2.93 1.42
CA GLY A 101 -19.53 -1.91 0.44
C GLY A 101 -19.34 -2.43 -0.98
N GLN A 102 -20.34 -2.25 -1.82
CA GLN A 102 -20.27 -2.53 -3.25
C GLN A 102 -19.99 -1.23 -4.00
N VAL A 103 -18.77 -1.05 -4.48
CA VAL A 103 -18.33 0.18 -5.14
C VAL A 103 -18.25 -0.03 -6.65
N ARG A 104 -19.00 0.76 -7.43
CA ARG A 104 -18.91 0.77 -8.89
C ARG A 104 -17.92 1.83 -9.32
N ILE A 105 -17.01 1.45 -10.21
CA ILE A 105 -16.03 2.33 -10.83
C ILE A 105 -16.28 2.30 -12.33
N SER A 106 -16.60 3.44 -12.93
CA SER A 106 -16.88 3.52 -14.37
C SER A 106 -15.67 3.11 -15.21
N SER A 107 -15.91 2.34 -16.27
CA SER A 107 -14.92 2.01 -17.29
C SER A 107 -14.75 3.13 -18.31
N LYS A 108 -15.61 4.16 -18.31
CA LYS A 108 -15.47 5.36 -19.16
C LYS A 108 -14.43 6.31 -18.54
N ASN A 109 -13.58 6.93 -19.37
CA ASN A 109 -12.54 7.89 -18.96
C ASN A 109 -11.53 7.37 -17.91
N ARG A 110 -11.07 6.12 -18.04
CA ARG A 110 -10.09 5.48 -17.14
C ARG A 110 -8.80 6.28 -16.91
N SER A 111 -8.35 7.05 -17.90
CA SER A 111 -7.15 7.90 -17.78
C SER A 111 -7.32 9.04 -16.80
N ASP A 112 -8.50 9.68 -16.76
CA ASP A 112 -8.80 10.76 -15.82
C ASP A 112 -8.96 10.24 -14.39
N LEU A 113 -9.44 8.99 -14.25
CA LEU A 113 -9.67 8.37 -12.96
C LEU A 113 -8.36 8.14 -12.19
N LYS A 114 -7.36 7.52 -12.83
CA LYS A 114 -6.04 7.26 -12.23
C LYS A 114 -5.39 8.54 -11.70
N THR A 115 -5.57 9.65 -12.41
CA THR A 115 -5.07 10.97 -12.03
C THR A 115 -5.78 11.50 -10.78
N LYS A 116 -7.11 11.40 -10.73
CA LYS A 116 -7.94 11.91 -9.61
C LYS A 116 -7.84 11.05 -8.34
N VAL A 117 -7.62 9.74 -8.46
CA VAL A 117 -7.47 8.82 -7.30
C VAL A 117 -6.31 9.24 -6.41
N ILE A 118 -5.20 9.70 -7.00
CA ILE A 118 -4.02 10.12 -6.25
C ILE A 118 -4.14 11.55 -5.74
N GLN A 119 -4.66 12.49 -6.54
CA GLN A 119 -5.05 13.81 -6.02
C GLN A 119 -5.91 13.67 -4.76
N THR A 120 -6.82 12.71 -4.78
CA THR A 120 -7.72 12.48 -3.66
C THR A 120 -7.12 11.67 -2.51
N LEU A 121 -6.19 10.74 -2.79
CA LEU A 121 -5.40 10.06 -1.77
C LEU A 121 -4.68 11.08 -0.89
N TRP A 122 -3.97 12.04 -1.51
CA TRP A 122 -3.08 12.96 -0.80
C TRP A 122 -3.75 14.28 -0.37
N GLN A 123 -4.78 14.76 -1.07
CA GLN A 123 -5.50 16.00 -0.73
C GLN A 123 -6.80 15.78 0.07
N GLY A 124 -7.22 14.52 0.28
CA GLY A 124 -8.47 14.21 0.99
C GLY A 124 -9.74 14.69 0.28
N ALA A 125 -9.67 14.95 -1.03
CA ALA A 125 -10.83 15.39 -1.82
C ALA A 125 -11.97 14.32 -1.82
N PRO A 126 -13.20 14.67 -2.21
CA PRO A 126 -14.20 13.66 -2.53
C PRO A 126 -13.83 12.93 -3.84
N ALA A 127 -14.27 11.67 -3.97
CA ALA A 127 -14.17 10.96 -5.25
C ALA A 127 -14.93 11.74 -6.35
N PRO A 128 -14.47 11.73 -7.61
CA PRO A 128 -15.16 12.43 -8.69
C PRO A 128 -16.60 11.93 -8.87
N GLU A 129 -17.55 12.86 -8.81
CA GLU A 129 -18.99 12.58 -8.96
C GLU A 129 -19.30 11.82 -10.26
N GLY A 130 -20.18 10.82 -10.16
CA GLY A 130 -20.63 10.00 -11.29
C GLY A 130 -19.62 8.97 -11.82
N GLN A 131 -18.39 8.93 -11.28
CA GLN A 131 -17.36 7.99 -11.75
C GLN A 131 -17.10 6.85 -10.75
N VAL A 132 -17.24 7.10 -9.45
CA VAL A 132 -17.13 6.09 -8.40
C VAL A 132 -18.26 6.23 -7.41
N GLU A 133 -19.06 5.19 -7.27
CA GLU A 133 -20.29 5.23 -6.49
C GLU A 133 -20.41 4.01 -5.59
N ILE A 134 -20.85 4.22 -4.35
CA ILE A 134 -21.26 3.12 -3.50
C ILE A 134 -22.66 2.71 -3.91
N SER A 135 -22.77 1.55 -4.55
CA SER A 135 -24.05 0.98 -4.97
C SER A 135 -24.82 0.32 -3.84
N THR A 136 -24.13 -0.22 -2.83
CA THR A 136 -24.76 -0.86 -1.67
C THR A 136 -23.83 -0.84 -0.47
N LEU A 137 -24.36 -0.56 0.72
CA LEU A 137 -23.71 -0.79 2.01
C LEU A 137 -24.54 -1.83 2.77
N THR A 138 -23.89 -2.90 3.22
CA THR A 138 -24.52 -3.98 3.99
C THR A 138 -23.75 -4.17 5.29
N PRO A 139 -24.26 -3.63 6.41
CA PRO A 139 -23.72 -3.91 7.73
C PRO A 139 -23.76 -5.40 8.05
N THR A 140 -22.77 -5.86 8.80
CA THR A 140 -22.68 -7.23 9.29
C THR A 140 -22.05 -7.25 10.68
N THR A 141 -22.14 -8.38 11.35
CA THR A 141 -21.39 -8.64 12.59
C THR A 141 -19.97 -9.10 12.26
N GLU A 142 -19.14 -9.24 13.31
CA GLU A 142 -17.73 -9.61 13.20
C GLU A 142 -17.52 -10.98 12.53
N THR A 143 -18.26 -12.02 12.96
CA THR A 143 -18.07 -13.38 12.44
C THR A 143 -18.31 -13.48 10.93
N PRO A 144 -19.46 -13.03 10.37
CA PRO A 144 -19.68 -13.10 8.93
C PRO A 144 -18.75 -12.17 8.12
N PHE A 145 -18.23 -11.10 8.73
CA PHE A 145 -17.19 -10.27 8.11
C PHE A 145 -15.93 -11.09 7.84
N PHE A 146 -15.42 -11.80 8.86
CA PHE A 146 -14.22 -12.62 8.73
C PHE A 146 -14.44 -13.89 7.89
N GLU A 147 -15.64 -14.48 7.91
CA GLU A 147 -16.01 -15.55 6.97
C GLU A 147 -15.97 -15.08 5.50
N SER A 148 -16.50 -13.88 5.23
CA SER A 148 -16.42 -13.28 3.91
C SER A 148 -14.98 -12.94 3.52
N LEU A 149 -14.14 -12.50 4.47
CA LEU A 149 -12.72 -12.25 4.22
C LEU A 149 -12.01 -13.55 3.84
N ASN A 150 -12.22 -14.61 4.60
CA ASN A 150 -11.58 -15.90 4.38
C ASN A 150 -12.01 -16.53 3.05
N THR A 151 -13.28 -16.39 2.67
CA THR A 151 -13.77 -16.80 1.34
C THR A 151 -13.04 -16.08 0.20
N LEU A 152 -12.73 -14.79 0.35
CA LEU A 152 -11.94 -14.05 -0.65
C LEU A 152 -10.47 -14.49 -0.66
N LEU A 153 -9.91 -14.76 0.52
CA LEU A 153 -8.52 -15.23 0.67
C LEU A 153 -8.29 -16.63 0.08
N GLU A 154 -9.26 -17.54 0.21
CA GLU A 154 -9.20 -18.88 -0.40
C GLU A 154 -9.18 -18.83 -1.93
N ARG A 155 -9.87 -17.85 -2.52
CA ARG A 155 -9.90 -17.62 -3.97
C ARG A 155 -8.70 -16.83 -4.47
N SER A 156 -8.02 -16.08 -3.60
CA SER A 156 -6.87 -15.23 -3.94
C SER A 156 -5.63 -16.07 -4.23
N PRO A 157 -5.00 -15.97 -5.43
CA PRO A 157 -3.82 -16.76 -5.79
C PRO A 157 -2.65 -16.64 -4.80
N GLN A 158 -2.49 -15.44 -4.22
CA GLN A 158 -1.39 -15.11 -3.29
C GLN A 158 -1.84 -15.03 -1.82
N LYS A 159 -3.12 -15.31 -1.52
CA LYS A 159 -3.74 -15.09 -0.19
C LYS A 159 -3.45 -13.68 0.38
N ASP A 160 -3.60 -12.65 -0.45
CA ASP A 160 -3.33 -11.27 -0.03
C ASP A 160 -4.59 -10.58 0.50
N VAL A 161 -4.42 -9.83 1.58
CA VAL A 161 -5.39 -8.80 1.99
C VAL A 161 -4.71 -7.44 2.00
N LEU A 162 -5.39 -6.43 1.45
CA LEU A 162 -5.03 -5.03 1.55
C LEU A 162 -5.96 -4.36 2.57
N VAL A 163 -5.39 -3.90 3.68
CA VAL A 163 -6.07 -3.06 4.67
C VAL A 163 -5.70 -1.61 4.38
N PHE A 164 -6.65 -0.83 3.88
CA PHE A 164 -6.50 0.59 3.65
C PHE A 164 -7.04 1.41 4.83
N VAL A 165 -6.24 2.36 5.30
CA VAL A 165 -6.61 3.31 6.36
C VAL A 165 -6.43 4.74 5.87
N HIS A 166 -7.53 5.51 5.86
CA HIS A 166 -7.54 6.88 5.36
C HIS A 166 -6.91 7.89 6.34
N GLY A 167 -6.67 9.11 5.83
CA GLY A 167 -6.14 10.24 6.60
C GLY A 167 -7.22 11.13 7.24
N PHE A 168 -6.84 12.37 7.55
CA PHE A 168 -7.75 13.39 8.10
C PHE A 168 -8.78 13.84 7.06
N ASN A 169 -9.91 14.38 7.52
CA ASN A 169 -10.96 14.96 6.67
C ASN A 169 -11.56 14.01 5.61
N VAL A 170 -11.85 12.75 5.97
CA VAL A 170 -12.41 11.76 5.03
C VAL A 170 -13.67 11.15 5.64
N ASN A 171 -14.82 11.41 5.01
CA ASN A 171 -16.08 10.78 5.40
C ASN A 171 -16.11 9.28 5.06
N PHE A 172 -17.03 8.52 5.68
CA PHE A 172 -17.09 7.07 5.52
C PHE A 172 -17.25 6.63 4.04
N PRO A 173 -18.20 7.18 3.25
CA PRO A 173 -18.31 6.82 1.84
C PRO A 173 -17.02 7.07 1.03
N SER A 174 -16.33 8.18 1.31
CA SER A 174 -15.06 8.51 0.65
C SER A 174 -13.96 7.53 1.01
N ALA A 175 -13.91 7.04 2.26
CA ALA A 175 -12.96 6.03 2.67
C ALA A 175 -13.15 4.68 1.93
N VAL A 176 -14.40 4.21 1.84
CA VAL A 176 -14.73 2.94 1.17
C VAL A 176 -14.48 3.03 -0.34
N THR A 177 -14.89 4.12 -0.97
CA THR A 177 -14.64 4.35 -2.41
C THR A 177 -13.15 4.48 -2.72
N ARG A 178 -12.38 5.12 -1.84
CA ARG A 178 -10.92 5.22 -1.94
C ARG A 178 -10.25 3.86 -1.91
N ALA A 179 -10.64 2.97 -1.00
CA ALA A 179 -10.10 1.62 -0.94
C ALA A 179 -10.36 0.84 -2.25
N ALA A 180 -11.58 0.93 -2.80
CA ALA A 180 -11.91 0.33 -4.09
C ALA A 180 -11.09 0.91 -5.24
N GLN A 181 -10.89 2.23 -5.27
CA GLN A 181 -10.09 2.92 -6.28
C GLN A 181 -8.63 2.47 -6.26
N ILE A 182 -8.01 2.40 -5.08
CA ILE A 182 -6.64 1.89 -4.92
C ILE A 182 -6.53 0.47 -5.47
N ALA A 183 -7.46 -0.41 -5.08
CA ALA A 183 -7.48 -1.80 -5.52
C ALA A 183 -7.86 -1.98 -6.99
N ASN A 184 -8.47 -0.99 -7.61
CA ASN A 184 -8.74 -0.97 -9.04
C ASN A 184 -7.49 -0.60 -9.86
N ASP A 185 -6.77 0.41 -9.37
CA ASP A 185 -5.67 1.05 -10.08
C ASP A 185 -4.35 0.29 -9.88
N LEU A 186 -4.12 -0.24 -8.68
CA LEU A 186 -3.26 -1.38 -8.47
C LEU A 186 -4.11 -2.59 -8.86
N PRO A 187 -3.83 -3.39 -9.91
CA PRO A 187 -4.64 -4.58 -10.21
C PRO A 187 -4.50 -5.61 -9.08
N PHE A 188 -5.18 -5.36 -7.95
CA PHE A 188 -4.99 -6.07 -6.72
C PHE A 188 -5.88 -7.29 -6.73
N ASN A 189 -5.31 -8.44 -7.07
CA ASN A 189 -6.00 -9.71 -7.00
C ASN A 189 -5.91 -10.28 -5.56
N GLY A 190 -6.80 -9.83 -4.68
CA GLY A 190 -6.87 -10.21 -3.27
C GLY A 190 -8.07 -9.56 -2.56
N ALA A 191 -8.18 -9.77 -1.25
CA ALA A 191 -9.24 -9.16 -0.45
C ALA A 191 -8.93 -7.69 -0.13
N VAL A 192 -9.94 -6.82 -0.18
CA VAL A 192 -9.79 -5.38 0.11
C VAL A 192 -10.61 -5.03 1.34
N VAL A 193 -9.94 -4.50 2.36
CA VAL A 193 -10.54 -4.06 3.61
C VAL A 193 -10.28 -2.56 3.78
N CYS A 194 -11.32 -1.79 4.07
CA CYS A 194 -11.24 -0.39 4.47
C CYS A 194 -11.45 -0.29 5.97
N TYR A 195 -10.46 0.20 6.72
CA TYR A 195 -10.70 0.66 8.08
C TYR A 195 -11.02 2.16 8.05
N SER A 196 -12.22 2.53 8.51
CA SER A 196 -12.64 3.92 8.59
C SER A 196 -12.77 4.40 10.03
N TRP A 197 -12.02 5.43 10.39
CA TRP A 197 -12.11 6.11 11.67
C TRP A 197 -12.84 7.45 11.50
N PRO A 198 -13.50 8.03 12.53
CA PRO A 198 -14.34 9.23 12.43
C PRO A 198 -13.60 10.54 12.11
N SER A 199 -12.79 10.57 11.05
CA SER A 199 -12.11 11.79 10.60
C SER A 199 -13.06 12.68 9.82
N GLN A 200 -13.33 13.89 10.31
CA GLN A 200 -13.87 15.00 9.55
C GLN A 200 -13.44 16.31 10.19
N GLY A 201 -12.81 17.15 9.37
CA GLY A 201 -12.04 18.28 9.83
C GLY A 201 -12.66 19.66 9.55
N GLY A 202 -11.85 20.63 9.93
CA GLY A 202 -11.79 22.05 9.58
C GLY A 202 -10.39 22.50 10.04
N VAL A 203 -9.79 23.54 9.45
CA VAL A 203 -8.44 24.01 9.89
C VAL A 203 -8.42 24.31 11.39
N GLU A 204 -9.52 24.84 11.93
CA GLU A 204 -9.72 25.07 13.38
C GLU A 204 -9.87 23.78 14.22
N LYS A 205 -10.19 22.64 13.59
CA LYS A 205 -10.46 21.35 14.26
C LYS A 205 -9.31 20.34 14.13
N TYR A 206 -8.18 20.73 13.56
CA TYR A 206 -7.02 19.84 13.39
C TYR A 206 -6.50 19.25 14.73
N LEU A 207 -6.61 20.01 15.84
CA LEU A 207 -6.31 19.51 17.19
C LEU A 207 -7.34 18.48 17.68
N LEU A 208 -8.62 18.67 17.35
CA LEU A 208 -9.69 17.73 17.69
C LEU A 208 -9.50 16.42 16.92
N ASP A 209 -9.14 16.47 15.64
CA ASP A 209 -8.82 15.28 14.85
C ASP A 209 -7.62 14.51 15.44
N GLY A 210 -6.67 15.18 16.10
CA GLY A 210 -5.62 14.53 16.88
C GLY A 210 -6.17 13.72 18.08
N GLN A 211 -7.16 14.25 18.80
CA GLN A 211 -7.83 13.54 19.90
C GLN A 211 -8.71 12.40 19.39
N VAL A 212 -9.39 12.59 18.27
CA VAL A 212 -10.17 11.56 17.58
C VAL A 212 -9.26 10.44 17.07
N ALA A 213 -8.09 10.78 16.53
CA ALA A 213 -7.07 9.80 16.15
C ALA A 213 -6.59 9.00 17.37
N ASN A 214 -6.34 9.67 18.51
CA ASN A 214 -5.99 9.00 19.77
C ASN A 214 -7.10 8.02 20.23
N ALA A 215 -8.35 8.46 20.22
CA ALA A 215 -9.49 7.63 20.61
C ALA A 215 -9.75 6.46 19.64
N SER A 216 -9.24 6.55 18.40
CA SER A 216 -9.31 5.47 17.41
C SER A 216 -8.19 4.43 17.53
N VAL A 217 -7.18 4.67 18.38
CA VAL A 217 -6.05 3.73 18.56
C VAL A 217 -6.51 2.39 19.10
N GLU A 218 -7.35 2.38 20.15
CA GLU A 218 -7.78 1.14 20.79
C GLU A 218 -8.68 0.29 19.88
N PRO A 219 -9.73 0.85 19.22
CA PRO A 219 -10.50 0.09 18.25
C PRO A 219 -9.68 -0.39 17.04
N MET A 220 -8.63 0.34 16.64
CA MET A 220 -7.72 -0.12 15.59
C MET A 220 -6.87 -1.30 16.06
N ALA A 221 -6.33 -1.25 17.28
CA ALA A 221 -5.54 -2.35 17.84
C ALA A 221 -6.38 -3.63 17.95
N GLN A 222 -7.60 -3.51 18.47
CA GLN A 222 -8.58 -4.61 18.54
C GLN A 222 -8.85 -5.19 17.15
N PHE A 223 -9.11 -4.34 16.15
CA PHE A 223 -9.34 -4.81 14.78
C PHE A 223 -8.13 -5.55 14.20
N LEU A 224 -6.90 -5.03 14.39
CA LEU A 224 -5.68 -5.65 13.86
C LEU A 224 -5.39 -6.99 14.56
N GLU A 225 -5.60 -7.08 15.87
CA GLU A 225 -5.45 -8.33 16.63
C GLU A 225 -6.45 -9.40 16.14
N THR A 226 -7.74 -9.04 16.06
CA THR A 226 -8.78 -9.94 15.55
C THR A 226 -8.55 -10.32 14.09
N LEU A 227 -8.04 -9.41 13.27
CA LEU A 227 -7.67 -9.71 11.88
C LEU A 227 -6.59 -10.79 11.82
N VAL A 228 -5.51 -10.64 12.59
CA VAL A 228 -4.40 -11.62 12.61
C VAL A 228 -4.88 -12.98 13.11
N SER A 229 -5.76 -13.03 14.12
CA SER A 229 -6.28 -14.30 14.65
C SER A 229 -7.32 -14.97 13.75
N SER A 230 -7.99 -14.21 12.87
CA SER A 230 -9.12 -14.72 12.08
C SER A 230 -8.76 -15.15 10.66
N VAL A 231 -7.60 -14.74 10.14
CA VAL A 231 -7.17 -15.10 8.77
C VAL A 231 -6.38 -16.42 8.73
N PRO A 232 -6.43 -17.18 7.61
CA PRO A 232 -5.66 -18.41 7.46
C PRO A 232 -4.16 -18.17 7.58
N LYS A 233 -3.44 -19.18 8.10
CA LYS A 233 -1.97 -19.15 8.15
C LYS A 233 -1.38 -18.94 6.74
N GLY A 234 -0.38 -18.08 6.65
CA GLY A 234 0.28 -17.71 5.38
C GLY A 234 -0.44 -16.62 4.59
N THR A 235 -1.50 -16.02 5.14
CA THR A 235 -2.10 -14.79 4.59
C THR A 235 -1.08 -13.65 4.62
N LYS A 236 -0.97 -12.93 3.50
CA LYS A 236 -0.13 -11.74 3.40
C LYS A 236 -0.96 -10.51 3.75
N ILE A 237 -0.84 -10.06 4.99
CA ILE A 237 -1.54 -8.85 5.46
C ILE A 237 -0.72 -7.62 5.06
N ASN A 238 -1.28 -6.82 4.16
CA ASN A 238 -0.67 -5.57 3.69
C ASN A 238 -1.47 -4.38 4.23
N ILE A 239 -0.83 -3.53 5.04
CA ILE A 239 -1.45 -2.31 5.57
C ILE A 239 -0.94 -1.13 4.75
N MET A 240 -1.87 -0.36 4.17
CA MET A 240 -1.58 0.92 3.53
C MET A 240 -2.31 2.03 4.27
N VAL A 241 -1.55 2.97 4.82
CA VAL A 241 -2.09 4.03 5.67
C VAL A 241 -1.63 5.41 5.20
N HIS A 242 -2.56 6.36 5.15
CA HIS A 242 -2.31 7.70 4.62
C HIS A 242 -2.34 8.78 5.70
N SER A 243 -1.42 9.76 5.62
CA SER A 243 -1.41 11.00 6.38
C SER A 243 -1.64 10.81 7.88
N MET A 244 -2.62 11.48 8.48
CA MET A 244 -2.92 11.40 9.92
C MET A 244 -3.36 10.00 10.38
N GLY A 245 -3.85 9.15 9.48
CA GLY A 245 -4.15 7.75 9.77
C GLY A 245 -2.92 6.99 10.28
N ASN A 246 -1.70 7.45 9.93
CA ASN A 246 -0.46 6.86 10.44
C ASN A 246 -0.37 6.97 11.97
N ARG A 247 -0.90 8.05 12.58
CA ARG A 247 -0.96 8.15 14.04
C ARG A 247 -1.80 7.03 14.66
N VAL A 248 -2.93 6.71 14.02
CA VAL A 248 -3.84 5.64 14.49
C VAL A 248 -3.15 4.29 14.37
N VAL A 249 -2.65 3.96 13.17
CA VAL A 249 -2.05 2.64 12.88
C VAL A 249 -0.75 2.44 13.66
N MET A 250 0.18 3.40 13.65
CA MET A 250 1.48 3.23 14.30
C MET A 250 1.33 3.03 15.82
N ARG A 251 0.44 3.80 16.46
CA ARG A 251 0.16 3.65 17.90
C ARG A 251 -0.59 2.36 18.20
N ALA A 252 -1.52 1.95 17.34
CA ALA A 252 -2.24 0.69 17.51
C ALA A 252 -1.30 -0.51 17.41
N MET A 253 -0.38 -0.51 16.45
CA MET A 253 0.64 -1.57 16.32
C MET A 253 1.58 -1.66 17.53
N ASN A 254 1.80 -0.55 18.25
CA ASN A 254 2.58 -0.56 19.51
C ASN A 254 1.80 -1.15 20.69
N ARG A 255 0.50 -1.41 20.55
CA ARG A 255 -0.34 -2.11 21.56
C ARG A 255 -0.56 -3.58 21.24
N LEU A 256 -0.11 -4.05 20.09
CA LEU A 256 -0.32 -5.44 19.68
C LEU A 256 0.52 -6.40 20.52
N PRO A 257 0.07 -7.66 20.67
CA PRO A 257 0.78 -8.67 21.45
C PRO A 257 2.24 -8.84 21.04
N GLU A 258 3.16 -8.92 22.00
CA GLU A 258 4.60 -9.08 21.73
C GLU A 258 4.93 -10.33 20.88
N VAL A 259 4.09 -11.37 20.94
CA VAL A 259 4.24 -12.57 20.10
C VAL A 259 4.22 -12.24 18.59
N PHE A 260 3.64 -11.12 18.18
CA PHE A 260 3.66 -10.67 16.79
C PHE A 260 5.05 -10.24 16.32
N GLN A 261 5.97 -9.88 17.23
CA GLN A 261 7.37 -9.65 16.89
C GLN A 261 8.09 -10.95 16.47
N LEU A 262 7.60 -12.10 16.95
CA LEU A 262 8.12 -13.43 16.61
C LEU A 262 7.46 -13.98 15.34
N THR A 263 6.15 -13.76 15.17
CA THR A 263 5.39 -14.32 14.04
C THR A 263 5.38 -13.43 12.81
N LYS A 264 5.67 -12.13 12.96
CA LYS A 264 5.64 -11.10 11.90
C LYS A 264 4.41 -11.20 11.01
N PRO A 265 3.20 -11.01 11.57
CA PRO A 265 1.97 -11.28 10.83
C PRO A 265 1.72 -10.30 9.67
N PHE A 266 2.39 -9.14 9.66
CA PHE A 266 2.23 -8.13 8.63
C PHE A 266 3.29 -8.30 7.53
N GLN A 267 2.85 -8.57 6.30
CA GLN A 267 3.76 -8.69 5.17
C GLN A 267 4.36 -7.33 4.80
N ASN A 268 3.50 -6.32 4.63
CA ASN A 268 3.92 -4.96 4.27
C ASN A 268 3.16 -3.94 5.12
N VAL A 269 3.89 -2.96 5.66
CA VAL A 269 3.30 -1.73 6.25
C VAL A 269 3.78 -0.53 5.45
N ILE A 270 2.86 0.11 4.76
CA ILE A 270 3.10 1.21 3.83
C ILE A 270 2.59 2.50 4.47
N LEU A 271 3.55 3.35 4.86
CA LEU A 271 3.34 4.62 5.53
C LEU A 271 3.39 5.74 4.48
N ALA A 272 2.23 6.17 4.00
CA ALA A 272 2.09 7.18 2.95
C ALA A 272 1.94 8.59 3.54
N ALA A 273 2.92 9.47 3.27
CA ALA A 273 3.07 10.84 3.79
C ALA A 273 2.67 10.97 5.26
N PRO A 274 3.35 10.27 6.19
CA PRO A 274 2.92 10.23 7.57
C PRO A 274 2.89 11.61 8.22
N ASP A 275 1.71 12.00 8.66
CA ASP A 275 1.51 13.17 9.51
C ASP A 275 1.77 12.79 10.98
N VAL A 276 2.98 12.32 11.25
CA VAL A 276 3.49 11.92 12.57
C VAL A 276 4.74 12.74 12.84
N GLY A 277 4.88 13.25 14.07
CA GLY A 277 6.09 13.96 14.48
C GLY A 277 7.32 13.06 14.35
N VAL A 278 8.47 13.60 13.96
CA VAL A 278 9.69 12.79 13.77
C VAL A 278 10.10 12.05 15.05
N SER A 279 9.93 12.67 16.22
CA SER A 279 10.24 12.09 17.52
C SER A 279 9.33 10.91 17.83
N GLU A 280 8.01 11.11 17.72
CA GLU A 280 7.01 10.05 17.89
C GLU A 280 7.19 8.93 16.85
N PHE A 281 7.50 9.26 15.61
CA PHE A 281 7.74 8.26 14.57
C PHE A 281 8.92 7.37 14.95
N LYS A 282 10.02 7.96 15.43
CA LYS A 282 11.21 7.22 15.88
C LYS A 282 10.93 6.32 17.08
N GLU A 283 10.03 6.74 17.97
CA GLU A 283 9.58 5.96 19.12
C GLU A 283 8.73 4.77 18.69
N LEU A 284 7.77 4.97 17.78
CA LEU A 284 6.80 3.94 17.38
C LEU A 284 7.31 2.96 16.31
N ALA A 285 8.23 3.40 15.44
CA ALA A 285 8.76 2.63 14.32
C ALA A 285 9.38 1.27 14.69
N PRO A 286 10.19 1.13 15.76
CA PRO A 286 10.79 -0.15 16.13
C PRO A 286 9.79 -1.29 16.31
N ALA A 287 8.65 -1.05 16.96
CA ALA A 287 7.62 -2.08 17.15
C ALA A 287 6.98 -2.51 15.83
N ILE A 288 6.79 -1.56 14.90
CA ILE A 288 6.21 -1.82 13.57
C ILE A 288 7.18 -2.65 12.73
N ILE A 289 8.47 -2.30 12.75
CA ILE A 289 9.55 -3.04 12.08
C ILE A 289 9.63 -4.47 12.63
N ALA A 290 9.54 -4.64 13.95
CA ALA A 290 9.62 -5.95 14.60
C ALA A 290 8.47 -6.89 14.19
N GLN A 291 7.27 -6.35 13.96
CA GLN A 291 6.06 -7.11 13.62
C GLN A 291 5.81 -7.28 12.11
N SER A 292 6.68 -6.71 11.27
CA SER A 292 6.48 -6.68 9.82
C SER A 292 7.65 -7.29 9.05
N ASN A 293 7.36 -7.88 7.88
CA ASN A 293 8.41 -8.30 6.95
C ASN A 293 9.02 -7.09 6.21
N ARG A 294 8.22 -6.07 5.91
CA ARG A 294 8.67 -4.83 5.28
C ARG A 294 7.91 -3.62 5.78
N VAL A 295 8.64 -2.53 6.01
CA VAL A 295 8.08 -1.19 6.26
C VAL A 295 8.60 -0.24 5.19
N THR A 296 7.69 0.46 4.51
CA THR A 296 8.03 1.43 3.46
C THR A 296 7.40 2.77 3.79
N LEU A 297 8.23 3.83 3.77
CA LEU A 297 7.84 5.21 4.00
C LEU A 297 7.85 5.98 2.67
N TYR A 298 6.69 6.39 2.19
CA TYR A 298 6.60 7.33 1.07
C TYR A 298 6.51 8.76 1.62
N SER A 299 7.46 9.60 1.24
CA SER A 299 7.58 10.99 1.69
C SER A 299 7.67 11.95 0.50
N GLY A 300 7.10 13.15 0.61
CA GLY A 300 7.05 14.13 -0.46
C GLY A 300 7.32 15.55 0.06
N SER A 301 7.84 16.42 -0.80
CA SER A 301 8.21 17.80 -0.45
C SER A 301 7.08 18.82 -0.68
N GLY A 302 6.04 18.44 -1.43
CA GLY A 302 4.91 19.30 -1.81
C GLY A 302 3.65 19.21 -0.94
N ASP A 303 3.61 18.32 0.05
CA ASP A 303 2.37 18.02 0.77
C ASP A 303 1.93 19.16 1.72
N VAL A 304 0.87 19.88 1.36
CA VAL A 304 0.32 20.98 2.18
C VAL A 304 -0.46 20.49 3.39
N ALA A 305 -0.82 19.21 3.47
CA ALA A 305 -1.24 18.65 4.76
C ALA A 305 -0.11 18.76 5.80
N LEU A 306 1.15 18.63 5.38
CA LEU A 306 2.31 18.83 6.26
C LEU A 306 2.56 20.31 6.57
N VAL A 307 2.19 21.22 5.67
CA VAL A 307 2.26 22.67 5.93
C VAL A 307 1.22 23.10 6.98
N ALA A 308 -0.02 22.61 6.87
CA ALA A 308 -1.06 22.83 7.89
C ALA A 308 -0.66 22.20 9.25
N SER A 309 -0.06 21.01 9.21
CA SER A 309 0.43 20.32 10.40
C SER A 309 1.63 21.01 11.06
N LYS A 310 2.57 21.56 10.27
CA LYS A 310 3.72 22.34 10.78
C LYS A 310 3.31 23.63 11.47
N ALA A 311 2.27 24.31 10.97
CA ALA A 311 1.74 25.52 11.59
C ALA A 311 1.19 25.27 13.00
N VAL A 312 0.70 24.05 13.28
CA VAL A 312 0.07 23.69 14.55
C VAL A 312 1.03 22.99 15.53
N ASN A 313 1.99 22.18 15.06
CA ASN A 313 2.69 21.22 15.93
C ASN A 313 4.17 21.50 16.19
N GLN A 314 4.73 22.57 15.61
CA GLN A 314 6.13 23.03 15.84
C GLN A 314 7.25 22.00 15.59
N GLU A 315 6.92 20.78 15.16
CA GLU A 315 7.87 19.71 14.82
C GLU A 315 7.74 19.33 13.34
N ARG A 316 8.87 18.93 12.74
CA ARG A 316 8.88 18.31 11.42
C ARG A 316 8.09 17.00 11.42
N ARG A 317 7.45 16.71 10.30
CA ARG A 317 6.70 15.46 10.07
C ARG A 317 7.53 14.44 9.32
N ALA A 318 7.28 13.17 9.63
CA ALA A 318 7.96 12.04 8.99
C ALA A 318 7.69 11.94 7.47
N GLY A 319 6.54 12.43 7.00
CA GLY A 319 6.21 12.51 5.56
C GLY A 319 6.94 13.60 4.77
N ASP A 320 7.68 14.51 5.42
CA ASP A 320 8.34 15.63 4.75
C ASP A 320 9.71 15.23 4.21
N SER A 321 9.86 15.16 2.89
CA SER A 321 11.10 14.72 2.25
C SER A 321 12.15 15.82 2.02
N ARG A 322 11.89 17.08 2.41
CA ARG A 322 12.94 18.14 2.41
C ARG A 322 14.12 17.76 3.31
N GLU A 323 13.81 17.06 4.39
CA GLU A 323 14.78 16.37 5.24
C GLU A 323 14.29 14.92 5.43
N PRO A 324 14.65 14.01 4.51
CA PRO A 324 14.09 12.66 4.53
C PRO A 324 14.40 11.97 5.86
N LEU A 325 13.38 11.38 6.48
CA LEU A 325 13.54 10.62 7.72
C LEU A 325 14.06 9.22 7.38
N ILE A 326 15.33 8.95 7.68
CA ILE A 326 15.98 7.68 7.34
C ILE A 326 16.24 6.85 8.61
N MET A 327 15.60 5.69 8.70
CA MET A 327 15.74 4.74 9.79
C MET A 327 16.09 3.34 9.25
N GLU A 328 16.92 2.61 9.99
CA GLU A 328 17.18 1.21 9.69
C GLU A 328 15.89 0.40 9.83
N GLY A 329 15.67 -0.58 8.94
CA GLY A 329 14.43 -1.35 8.87
C GLY A 329 13.28 -0.67 8.12
N ILE A 330 13.46 0.56 7.62
CA ILE A 330 12.44 1.28 6.82
C ILE A 330 12.99 1.65 5.45
N GLU A 331 12.30 1.24 4.40
CA GLU A 331 12.56 1.69 3.03
C GLU A 331 11.96 3.09 2.84
N THR A 332 12.79 4.13 2.95
CA THR A 332 12.36 5.53 2.73
C THR A 332 12.44 5.88 1.26
N ILE A 333 11.31 6.28 0.68
CA ILE A 333 11.15 6.63 -0.73
C ILE A 333 10.65 8.07 -0.82
N ASP A 334 11.45 8.92 -1.44
CA ASP A 334 11.09 10.29 -1.79
C ASP A 334 10.34 10.29 -3.13
N VAL A 335 9.07 10.69 -3.09
CA VAL A 335 8.21 10.79 -4.26
C VAL A 335 8.27 12.16 -4.93
N SER A 336 9.01 13.15 -4.39
CA SER A 336 9.00 14.53 -4.90
C SER A 336 9.32 14.68 -6.38
N ALA A 337 10.18 13.81 -6.93
CA ALA A 337 10.55 13.86 -8.35
C ALA A 337 9.40 13.44 -9.28
N VAL A 338 8.48 12.63 -8.76
CA VAL A 338 7.26 12.19 -9.45
C VAL A 338 6.01 12.81 -8.82
N ASP A 339 6.16 13.78 -7.92
CA ASP A 339 5.08 14.43 -7.17
C ASP A 339 5.37 15.94 -7.07
N THR A 340 5.01 16.69 -8.11
CA THR A 340 5.23 18.15 -8.17
C THR A 340 3.92 18.94 -8.12
N SER A 341 2.82 18.38 -7.63
CA SER A 341 1.54 19.08 -7.62
C SER A 341 0.63 18.73 -6.45
N PHE A 342 0.88 19.38 -5.32
CA PHE A 342 -0.19 19.79 -4.40
C PHE A 342 -1.02 20.98 -4.98
N MET A 343 -0.52 21.71 -6.00
CA MET A 343 -1.18 22.91 -6.57
C MET A 343 -1.19 23.09 -8.09
N SER A 344 -0.79 22.10 -8.89
CA SER A 344 -0.76 22.25 -10.37
C SER A 344 -1.78 21.34 -11.05
N HIS A 345 -2.68 21.96 -11.82
CA HIS A 345 -3.88 21.40 -12.45
C HIS A 345 -3.63 20.43 -13.62
N SER A 346 -2.45 19.82 -13.76
CA SER A 346 -2.14 19.10 -14.99
C SER A 346 -0.98 18.12 -14.89
N TYR A 347 -1.15 16.95 -14.28
CA TYR A 347 -0.14 15.88 -14.41
C TYR A 347 -0.73 14.47 -14.42
N TYR A 348 -0.75 13.86 -15.61
CA TYR A 348 -1.20 12.49 -15.86
C TYR A 348 -0.11 11.42 -15.62
N GLY A 349 1.18 11.79 -15.53
CA GLY A 349 2.31 10.84 -15.46
C GLY A 349 2.85 10.54 -14.04
N SER A 350 2.90 11.56 -13.18
CA SER A 350 3.36 11.52 -11.78
C SER A 350 2.73 10.39 -10.95
N ASN A 351 1.40 10.30 -11.04
CA ASN A 351 0.57 9.43 -10.21
C ASN A 351 0.74 7.95 -10.60
N ARG A 352 1.09 7.69 -11.86
CA ARG A 352 1.34 6.33 -12.36
C ARG A 352 2.59 5.72 -11.73
N ALA A 353 3.62 6.52 -11.48
CA ALA A 353 4.88 6.02 -10.96
C ALA A 353 4.72 5.42 -9.56
N VAL A 354 4.02 6.12 -8.66
CA VAL A 354 3.78 5.61 -7.30
C VAL A 354 2.91 4.35 -7.32
N LEU A 355 1.90 4.26 -8.20
CA LEU A 355 1.06 3.05 -8.33
C LEU A 355 1.85 1.85 -8.87
N SER A 356 2.67 2.05 -9.90
CA SER A 356 3.54 1.00 -10.42
C SER A 356 4.55 0.52 -9.37
N ASP A 357 5.07 1.44 -8.57
CA ASP A 357 5.99 1.14 -7.47
C ASP A 357 5.31 0.34 -6.34
N LEU A 358 4.12 0.78 -5.91
CA LEU A 358 3.28 0.07 -4.95
C LEU A 358 2.90 -1.32 -5.44
N PHE A 359 2.61 -1.49 -6.72
CA PHE A 359 2.30 -2.79 -7.30
C PHE A 359 3.50 -3.75 -7.24
N ALA A 360 4.71 -3.28 -7.54
CA ALA A 360 5.91 -4.09 -7.39
C ALA A 360 6.16 -4.49 -5.91
N LEU A 361 5.93 -3.56 -4.98
CA LEU A 361 6.02 -3.83 -3.55
C LEU A 361 4.98 -4.88 -3.11
N LEU A 362 3.71 -4.67 -3.45
CA LEU A 362 2.59 -5.49 -2.94
C LEU A 362 2.51 -6.86 -3.62
N LYS A 363 2.77 -6.96 -4.92
CA LYS A 363 2.54 -8.20 -5.70
C LYS A 363 3.81 -8.96 -6.06
N GLN A 364 4.94 -8.26 -6.16
CA GLN A 364 6.23 -8.89 -6.46
C GLN A 364 7.12 -9.01 -5.21
N ASP A 365 6.65 -8.51 -4.05
CA ASP A 365 7.42 -8.41 -2.80
C ASP A 365 8.84 -7.83 -3.02
N SER A 366 8.92 -6.86 -3.94
CA SER A 366 10.18 -6.29 -4.38
C SER A 366 10.64 -5.21 -3.41
N SER A 367 11.84 -5.38 -2.88
CA SER A 367 12.47 -4.39 -2.02
C SER A 367 12.82 -3.12 -2.79
N ALA A 368 13.11 -2.02 -2.09
CA ALA A 368 13.51 -0.77 -2.74
C ALA A 368 14.76 -0.91 -3.62
N VAL A 369 15.74 -1.73 -3.21
CA VAL A 369 16.95 -1.99 -4.00
C VAL A 369 16.68 -2.79 -5.28
N ASP A 370 15.64 -3.60 -5.27
CA ASP A 370 15.25 -4.38 -6.44
C ASP A 370 14.43 -3.57 -7.44
N ARG A 371 14.00 -2.34 -7.15
CA ARG A 371 13.10 -1.57 -8.04
C ARG A 371 13.89 -0.63 -8.95
N LYS A 372 14.15 -1.02 -10.22
CA LYS A 372 15.05 -0.30 -11.19
C LYS A 372 14.75 1.17 -11.46
N TRP A 373 13.59 1.67 -11.08
CA TRP A 373 13.22 3.08 -11.22
C TRP A 373 13.56 3.93 -9.99
N LEU A 374 13.99 3.28 -8.90
CA LEU A 374 14.48 3.94 -7.69
C LEU A 374 16.01 4.02 -7.71
N LEU A 375 16.52 5.21 -7.42
CA LEU A 375 17.94 5.47 -7.25
C LEU A 375 18.25 5.69 -5.76
N SER A 376 19.30 5.04 -5.28
CA SER A 376 19.83 5.26 -3.94
C SER A 376 20.48 6.65 -3.85
N LYS A 377 19.96 7.49 -2.97
CA LYS A 377 20.49 8.82 -2.64
C LYS A 377 20.99 8.84 -1.21
N LYS A 378 21.88 9.77 -0.89
CA LYS A 378 22.42 9.95 0.47
C LYS A 378 21.91 11.24 1.10
N HIS A 379 21.53 11.15 2.37
CA HIS A 379 21.25 12.30 3.22
C HIS A 379 21.80 12.00 4.62
N SER A 380 22.59 12.92 5.17
CA SER A 380 23.21 12.78 6.50
C SER A 380 23.93 11.43 6.72
N GLY A 381 24.65 10.97 5.69
CA GLY A 381 25.40 9.70 5.72
C GLY A 381 24.57 8.42 5.57
N ARG A 382 23.24 8.51 5.46
CA ARG A 382 22.34 7.35 5.28
C ARG A 382 21.73 7.34 3.88
N ASN A 383 21.41 6.14 3.40
CA ASN A 383 20.80 5.94 2.10
C ASN A 383 19.27 6.02 2.19
N TYR A 384 18.65 6.67 1.21
CA TYR A 384 17.21 6.63 0.93
C TYR A 384 17.01 6.42 -0.57
N TRP A 385 15.78 6.25 -1.02
CA TRP A 385 15.43 6.02 -2.42
C TRP A 385 14.66 7.19 -2.97
N ALA A 386 14.87 7.51 -4.24
CA ALA A 386 14.04 8.48 -4.96
C ALA A 386 13.80 7.99 -6.39
N PHE A 387 12.69 8.40 -6.99
CA PHE A 387 12.44 8.09 -8.39
C PHE A 387 13.48 8.77 -9.29
N GLU A 388 14.11 7.98 -10.16
CA GLU A 388 15.03 8.45 -11.21
C GLU A 388 14.31 8.53 -12.56
N LYS A 389 13.38 7.62 -12.80
CA LYS A 389 12.58 7.51 -14.03
C LYS A 389 11.21 6.95 -13.73
N GLU A 390 10.29 7.09 -14.66
CA GLU A 390 8.97 6.47 -14.52
C GLU A 390 9.10 4.92 -14.56
N PRO A 391 8.46 4.21 -13.61
CA PRO A 391 8.28 2.78 -13.70
C PRO A 391 7.50 2.37 -14.96
N PRO A 392 7.62 1.11 -15.39
CA PRO A 392 6.85 0.63 -16.53
C PRO A 392 5.35 0.63 -16.22
N GLU A 393 4.54 0.69 -17.28
CA GLU A 393 3.09 0.66 -17.14
C GLU A 393 2.59 -0.73 -16.73
N ILE A 394 1.75 -0.78 -15.70
CA ILE A 394 1.02 -2.00 -15.38
C ILE A 394 -0.10 -2.20 -16.41
N LYS A 395 0.01 -3.24 -17.24
CA LYS A 395 -1.05 -3.65 -18.17
C LYS A 395 -1.84 -4.81 -17.57
N LYS A 396 -3.15 -4.64 -17.35
CA LYS A 396 -4.05 -5.74 -17.00
C LYS A 396 -4.14 -6.71 -18.18
N VAL A 397 -3.99 -8.01 -17.91
CA VAL A 397 -4.22 -9.05 -18.91
C VAL A 397 -5.66 -9.49 -18.77
N ARG A 398 -6.52 -9.10 -19.72
CA ARG A 398 -7.88 -9.65 -19.77
C ARG A 398 -7.79 -11.12 -20.14
N SER A 399 -8.38 -12.00 -19.34
CA SER A 399 -8.76 -13.31 -19.87
C SER A 399 -9.85 -13.07 -20.89
N THR A 400 -9.51 -13.09 -22.18
CA THR A 400 -10.52 -13.27 -23.22
C THR A 400 -11.20 -14.60 -22.94
N SER A 401 -12.51 -14.56 -22.71
CA SER A 401 -13.36 -15.74 -22.71
C SER A 401 -13.04 -16.56 -23.97
N LEU A 402 -12.57 -17.79 -23.77
CA LEU A 402 -12.57 -18.81 -24.81
C LEU A 402 -14.00 -19.29 -25.06
#